data_AF-A0A3B1B9L1-F1
#
_entry.id   AF-A0A3B1B9L1-F1
#
_cell.length_a   1.000
_cell.length_b   1.000
_cell.length_c   1.000
_cell.angle_alpha   90.00
_cell.angle_beta   90.00
_cell.angle_gamma   90.00
#
_symmetry.space_group_name_H-M   'P 1'
#
loop_
_entity.id
_entity.type
_entity.pdbx_description
1 polymer ?
#
loop_
_entity_poly.entity_id
_entity_poly.type
_entity_poly.pdbx_seq_one_letter_code
_entity_poly.pdbx_strand_id
1 'polypeptide(L)' 'MKQASDKMTGELHKLAALSDDQIDTSDTPEIKNFKQAEVGRFYRPVKKQVALRINADWLVWFKGQGEGYQT' A
#
# COMPACT_ATOMS: atom_id res chain seq x y z
N MET A 1 -7.59 4.39 19.66
CA MET A 1 -8.10 5.11 18.48
C MET A 1 -9.34 5.89 18.91
N LYS A 2 -9.43 7.20 18.64
CA LYS A 2 -10.62 7.99 18.98
C LYS A 2 -11.78 7.53 18.08
N GLN A 3 -12.89 7.12 18.67
CA GLN A 3 -14.13 6.81 17.96
C GLN A 3 -14.64 8.09 17.28
N ALA A 4 -15.16 7.95 16.06
CA ALA A 4 -15.75 9.07 15.33
C ALA A 4 -17.04 9.54 16.05
N SER A 5 -17.33 10.85 15.97
CA SER A 5 -18.58 11.41 16.50
C SER A 5 -19.78 10.77 15.81
N ASP A 6 -20.91 10.63 16.51
CA ASP A 6 -22.13 9.98 15.99
C ASP A 6 -22.62 10.58 14.66
N LYS A 7 -22.45 11.90 14.52
CA LYS A 7 -22.69 12.63 13.26
C LYS A 7 -21.78 12.15 12.11
N MET A 8 -20.50 11.94 12.40
CA MET A 8 -19.50 11.47 11.43
C MET A 8 -19.82 10.05 10.97
N THR A 9 -20.22 9.17 11.89
CA THR A 9 -20.63 7.80 11.58
C THR A 9 -21.85 7.80 10.65
N GLY A 10 -22.83 8.66 10.91
CA GLY A 10 -24.00 8.82 10.04
C GLY A 10 -23.65 9.34 8.63
N GLU A 11 -22.69 10.26 8.52
CA GLU A 11 -22.19 10.75 7.22
C GLU A 11 -21.44 9.65 6.45
N LEU A 12 -20.61 8.86 7.12
CA LEU A 12 -19.91 7.72 6.52
C LEU A 12 -20.87 6.65 5.98
N HIS A 13 -21.93 6.33 6.72
CA HIS A 13 -22.95 5.39 6.24
C HIS A 13 -23.68 5.88 4.98
N LYS A 14 -23.93 7.19 4.88
CA LYS A 14 -24.52 7.79 3.67
C LYS A 14 -23.57 7.71 2.48
N LEU A 15 -22.29 8.01 2.69
CA LEU A 15 -21.26 7.91 1.65
C LEU A 15 -21.08 6.46 1.17
N ALA A 16 -21.11 5.48 2.08
CA ALA A 16 -20.97 4.07 1.73
C ALA A 16 -22.19 3.49 0.98
N ALA A 17 -23.36 4.12 1.11
CA ALA A 17 -24.58 3.71 0.41
C ALA A 17 -24.74 4.38 -0.97
N LEU A 18 -23.88 5.37 -1.30
CA LEU A 18 -23.88 6.04 -2.59
C LEU A 18 -23.35 5.08 -3.66
N SER A 19 -23.98 5.04 -4.84
CA SER A 19 -23.49 4.25 -5.97
C SER A 19 -22.30 4.95 -6.64
N ASP A 20 -21.35 4.17 -7.16
CA ASP A 20 -20.14 4.69 -7.83
C ASP A 20 -20.45 5.69 -8.96
N ASP A 21 -21.53 5.49 -9.72
CA ASP A 21 -21.95 6.39 -10.82
C ASP A 21 -22.33 7.81 -10.34
N GLN A 22 -22.59 7.99 -9.05
CA GLN A 22 -22.93 9.28 -8.45
C GLN A 22 -21.70 10.00 -7.85
N ILE A 23 -20.53 9.35 -7.87
CA ILE A 23 -19.28 9.94 -7.38
C ILE A 23 -18.76 10.92 -8.44
N ASP A 24 -18.74 12.21 -8.11
CA ASP A 24 -18.17 13.24 -8.96
C ASP A 24 -16.63 13.16 -8.92
N THR A 25 -16.03 12.69 -10.00
CA THR A 25 -14.57 12.64 -10.20
C THR A 25 -14.08 13.73 -11.16
N SER A 26 -14.85 14.80 -11.40
CA SER A 26 -14.49 15.84 -12.38
C SER A 26 -13.17 16.54 -12.06
N ASP A 27 -12.87 16.75 -10.78
CA ASP A 27 -11.61 17.35 -10.30
C ASP A 27 -10.41 16.40 -10.44
N THR A 28 -10.63 15.10 -10.21
CA THR A 28 -9.59 14.07 -10.32
C THR A 28 -10.11 12.90 -11.14
N PRO A 29 -10.03 12.97 -12.48
CA PRO A 29 -10.56 11.93 -13.35
C PRO A 29 -9.80 10.61 -13.17
N GLU A 30 -10.53 9.50 -13.22
CA GLU A 30 -9.94 8.17 -13.09
C GLU A 30 -8.97 7.87 -14.25
N ILE A 31 -7.75 7.46 -13.91
CA ILE A 31 -6.77 7.00 -14.88
C ILE A 31 -6.98 5.50 -15.12
N LYS A 32 -7.61 5.16 -16.25
CA LYS A 32 -7.79 3.75 -16.68
C LYS A 32 -6.57 3.17 -17.39
N ASN A 33 -5.69 4.02 -17.92
CA ASN A 33 -4.54 3.61 -18.72
C ASN A 33 -3.23 4.01 -18.05
N PHE A 34 -2.53 3.03 -17.49
CA PHE A 34 -1.25 3.21 -16.80
C PHE A 34 -0.03 3.09 -17.72
N LYS A 35 -0.18 3.07 -19.05
CA LYS A 35 0.97 2.95 -19.98
C LYS A 35 2.02 4.06 -19.82
N GLN A 36 1.62 5.24 -19.34
CA GLN A 36 2.51 6.38 -19.08
C GLN A 36 2.93 6.49 -17.62
N ALA A 37 2.49 5.57 -16.75
CA ALA A 37 2.84 5.61 -15.34
C ALA A 37 4.33 5.26 -15.14
N GLU A 38 5.07 6.16 -14.49
CA GLU A 38 6.48 5.95 -14.18
C GLU A 38 6.64 5.24 -12.83
N VAL A 39 7.03 3.97 -12.86
CA VAL A 39 7.36 3.23 -11.64
C VAL A 39 8.73 3.69 -11.12
N GLY A 40 8.77 4.12 -9.85
CA GLY A 40 10.01 4.48 -9.17
C GLY A 40 10.62 5.82 -9.61
N ARG A 41 9.81 6.77 -10.10
CA ARG A 41 10.26 8.12 -10.51
C ARG A 41 11.07 8.84 -9.44
N PHE A 42 10.64 8.74 -8.18
CA PHE A 42 11.24 9.49 -7.07
C PHE A 42 12.14 8.65 -6.17
N TYR A 43 12.00 7.33 -6.21
CA TYR A 43 12.79 6.44 -5.36
C TYR A 43 12.94 5.07 -5.99
N ARG A 44 14.19 4.62 -6.08
CA ARG A 44 14.54 3.24 -6.37
C ARG A 44 15.26 2.67 -5.14
N PRO A 45 14.74 1.61 -4.51
CA PRO A 45 15.43 0.95 -3.42
C PRO A 45 16.80 0.48 -3.90
N VAL A 46 17.87 0.99 -3.30
CA VAL A 46 19.22 0.47 -3.51
C VAL A 46 19.50 -0.51 -2.39
N LYS A 47 19.76 -1.77 -2.75
CA LYS A 47 20.18 -2.79 -1.77
C LYS A 47 21.51 -2.34 -1.15
N LYS A 48 21.58 -2.31 0.18
CA LYS A 48 22.81 -2.01 0.93
C LYS A 48 23.18 -3.23 1.75
N GLN A 49 24.42 -3.67 1.64
CA GLN A 49 24.96 -4.71 2.52
C GLN A 49 25.14 -4.10 3.92
N VAL A 50 24.40 -4.63 4.89
CA VAL A 50 24.50 -4.24 6.31
C VAL A 50 24.81 -5.48 7.14
N ALA A 51 25.68 -5.33 8.15
CA ALA A 51 25.95 -6.39 9.11
C ALA A 51 25.00 -6.23 10.30
N LEU A 52 24.05 -7.15 10.48
CA LEU A 52 23.11 -7.16 11.61
C LEU A 52 23.02 -8.57 12.21
N ARG A 53 22.68 -8.65 13.50
CA ARG A 53 22.42 -9.92 14.19
C ARG A 53 20.94 -10.27 14.09
N ILE A 54 20.64 -11.48 13.63
CA ILE A 54 19.27 -11.99 13.42
C ILE A 54 19.11 -13.30 14.19
N ASN A 55 17.90 -13.59 14.66
CA ASN A 55 17.59 -14.87 15.32
C ASN A 55 17.76 -16.05 14.35
N ALA A 56 18.21 -17.18 14.89
CA ALA A 56 18.50 -18.38 14.10
C ALA A 56 17.27 -18.93 13.36
N ASP A 57 16.10 -18.92 14.01
CA ASP A 57 14.86 -19.44 13.43
C ASP A 57 14.42 -18.63 12.20
N TRP A 58 14.67 -17.31 12.23
CA TRP A 58 14.37 -16.44 11.10
C TRP A 58 15.32 -16.71 9.94
N LEU A 59 16.61 -16.96 10.21
CA LEU A 59 17.56 -17.36 9.16
C LEU A 59 17.15 -18.68 8.49
N VAL A 60 16.66 -19.65 9.27
CA VAL A 60 16.16 -20.93 8.73
C VAL A 60 14.93 -20.68 7.85
N TRP A 61 13.99 -19.85 8.32
CA TRP A 61 12.80 -19.50 7.55
C TRP A 61 13.13 -18.80 6.23
N PHE A 62 14.04 -17.82 6.24
CA PHE A 62 14.49 -17.12 5.01
C PHE A 62 15.14 -18.06 4.00
N LYS A 63 15.94 -19.03 4.46
CA LYS A 63 16.53 -20.06 3.59
C LYS A 63 15.48 -20.98 2.97
N GLY A 64 14.37 -21.21 3.67
CA GLY A 64 13.26 -22.02 3.16
C GLY A 64 12.42 -21.35 2.07
N GLN A 65 12.57 -20.04 1.85
CA GLN A 65 11.84 -19.29 0.81
C GLN A 65 12.45 -19.45 -0.60
N GLY A 66 13.59 -20.11 -0.73
CA GLY A 66 14.27 -20.36 -2.00
C GLY A 66 15.45 -19.43 -2.27
N GLU A 67 15.90 -19.41 -3.53
CA GLU A 67 17.01 -18.56 -3.96
C GLU A 67 16.65 -17.08 -3.77
N GLY A 68 17.60 -16.27 -3.29
CA GLY A 68 17.41 -14.83 -3.17
C GLY A 68 17.60 -14.23 -1.77
N TYR A 69 17.66 -15.06 -0.72
CA TYR A 69 17.66 -14.56 0.67
C TYR A 69 18.88 -13.70 1.06
N GLN A 70 19.96 -13.77 0.27
CA GLN A 70 21.22 -13.04 0.50
C GLN A 70 21.63 -12.11 -0.66
N THR A 71 20.80 -12.00 -1.71
CA THR A 71 21.11 -11.21 -2.93
C THR A 71 20.28 -9.95 -3.05
#